data_AF-A0A0W1SQA3-F1
#
_entry.id   AF-A0A0W1SQA3-F1
#
_cell.length_a   1.000
_cell.length_b   1.000
_cell.length_c   1.000
_cell.angle_alpha   90.00
_cell.angle_beta   90.00
_cell.angle_gamma   90.00
#
_symmetry.space_group_name_H-M   'P 1'
#
loop_
_entity.id
_entity.type
_entity.pdbx_description
1 polymer ?
#
loop_
_entity_poly.entity_id
_entity_poly.type
_entity_poly.pdbx_seq_one_letter_code
_entity_poly.pdbx_strand_id
1 'polypeptide(L)'
;MNDLEPTVAVEEALRGNGISVESLSIDDSISVTYLTAFPDVEPDHGEVGRAVTAFLELSQGDDWEPTTVDATILRSEGDVQATWRLDEDWIRAYNRYELDDEDLSERVLDSLYEEGDA
;
A
#
# COMPACT_ATOMS: atom_id res chain seq x y z
N MET A 1 -16.55 11.29 -16.15
CA MET A 1 -16.12 10.88 -14.79
C MET A 1 -16.32 9.40 -14.75
N ASN A 2 -15.23 8.65 -14.55
CA ASN A 2 -15.32 7.19 -14.52
C ASN A 2 -16.09 6.82 -13.24
N ASP A 3 -17.29 6.30 -13.39
CA ASP A 3 -18.24 5.96 -12.31
C ASP A 3 -17.84 4.63 -11.65
N LEU A 4 -16.54 4.42 -11.46
CA LEU A 4 -16.04 3.22 -10.80
C LEU A 4 -16.17 3.41 -9.30
N GLU A 5 -16.65 2.36 -8.62
CA GLU A 5 -16.61 2.31 -7.17
C GLU A 5 -15.15 2.58 -6.70
N PRO A 6 -14.95 3.35 -5.62
CA PRO A 6 -13.62 3.78 -5.18
C PRO A 6 -12.64 2.61 -4.98
N THR A 7 -13.15 1.46 -4.56
CA THR A 7 -12.43 0.19 -4.47
C THR A 7 -11.90 -0.30 -5.81
N VAL A 8 -12.68 -0.20 -6.90
CA VAL A 8 -12.24 -0.64 -8.23
C VAL A 8 -11.08 0.22 -8.74
N ALA A 9 -11.12 1.53 -8.53
CA ALA A 9 -10.03 2.42 -8.95
C ALA A 9 -8.71 2.09 -8.24
N VAL A 10 -8.77 1.83 -6.93
CA VAL A 10 -7.60 1.44 -6.13
C VAL A 10 -7.07 0.06 -6.57
N GLU A 11 -7.97 -0.91 -6.77
CA GLU A 11 -7.58 -2.24 -7.25
C GLU A 11 -6.91 -2.19 -8.64
N GLU A 12 -7.45 -1.38 -9.57
CA GLU A 12 -6.86 -1.20 -10.89
C GLU A 12 -5.48 -0.55 -10.84
N ALA A 13 -5.28 0.46 -9.98
CA ALA A 13 -3.97 1.11 -9.80
C ALA A 13 -2.92 0.16 -9.23
N LEU A 14 -3.28 -0.65 -8.23
CA LEU A 14 -2.42 -1.67 -7.64
C LEU A 14 -2.04 -2.74 -8.68
N ARG A 15 -3.03 -3.28 -9.42
CA ARG A 15 -2.77 -4.26 -10.47
C ARG A 15 -1.94 -3.69 -11.61
N GLY A 16 -2.15 -2.41 -11.96
CA GLY A 16 -1.32 -1.68 -12.93
C GLY A 16 0.15 -1.60 -12.53
N ASN A 17 0.42 -1.56 -11.22
CA ASN A 17 1.76 -1.59 -10.63
C ASN A 17 2.27 -3.02 -10.33
N GLY A 18 1.57 -4.05 -10.84
CA GLY A 18 1.99 -5.45 -10.70
C GLY A 18 1.70 -6.09 -9.35
N ILE A 19 0.78 -5.52 -8.56
CA ILE A 19 0.37 -6.07 -7.27
C ILE A 19 -0.82 -7.04 -7.45
N SER A 20 -0.66 -8.26 -6.94
CA SER A 20 -1.70 -9.29 -6.97
C SER A 20 -2.70 -9.13 -5.82
N VAL A 21 -3.66 -8.21 -5.99
CA VAL A 21 -4.70 -7.92 -4.99
C VAL A 21 -5.65 -9.11 -4.78
N GLU A 22 -5.75 -9.57 -3.54
CA GLU A 22 -6.66 -10.63 -3.08
C GLU A 22 -7.94 -10.07 -2.47
N SER A 23 -7.80 -9.00 -1.67
CA SER A 23 -8.94 -8.32 -1.05
C SER A 23 -8.63 -6.85 -0.85
N LEU A 24 -9.67 -6.03 -0.93
CA LEU A 24 -9.59 -4.59 -0.75
C LEU A 24 -10.88 -4.09 -0.09
N SER A 25 -10.76 -3.22 0.90
CA SER A 25 -11.89 -2.54 1.55
C SER A 25 -11.50 -1.10 1.88
N ILE A 26 -12.48 -0.20 1.81
CA ILE A 26 -12.28 1.23 2.02
C ILE A 26 -13.36 1.71 2.96
N ASP A 27 -12.95 2.03 4.18
CA ASP A 27 -13.77 2.61 5.24
C ASP A 27 -13.12 3.93 5.68
N ASP A 28 -12.70 4.06 6.95
CA ASP A 28 -11.88 5.17 7.43
C ASP A 28 -10.42 5.08 6.95
N SER A 29 -9.94 3.87 6.63
CA SER A 29 -8.66 3.59 5.99
C SER A 29 -8.83 2.60 4.83
N ILE A 30 -7.81 2.50 3.99
CA ILE A 30 -7.74 1.48 2.94
C ILE A 30 -7.09 0.23 3.54
N SER A 31 -7.84 -0.86 3.61
CA SER A 31 -7.31 -2.17 3.97
C SER A 31 -7.09 -2.99 2.70
N VAL A 32 -5.85 -3.38 2.43
CA VAL A 32 -5.50 -4.18 1.25
C VAL A 32 -4.78 -5.47 1.65
N THR A 33 -5.15 -6.57 1.01
CA THR A 33 -4.43 -7.84 1.10
C THR A 33 -3.98 -8.24 -0.29
N TYR A 34 -2.70 -8.58 -0.46
CA TYR A 34 -2.16 -9.02 -1.73
C TYR A 34 -1.23 -10.23 -1.58
N LEU A 35 -1.21 -11.07 -2.61
CA LEU A 35 -0.32 -12.22 -2.69
C LEU A 35 1.05 -11.77 -3.21
N THR A 36 2.12 -12.10 -2.50
CA THR A 36 3.48 -11.78 -2.95
C THR A 36 3.91 -12.69 -4.10
N ALA A 37 4.69 -12.14 -5.04
CA ALA A 37 5.45 -12.94 -5.99
C ALA A 37 6.69 -13.63 -5.38
N PHE A 38 7.04 -13.32 -4.12
CA PHE A 38 8.27 -13.73 -3.44
C PHE A 38 7.98 -14.42 -2.09
N PRO A 39 7.29 -15.58 -2.08
CA PRO A 39 6.82 -16.21 -0.83
C PRO A 39 7.94 -16.76 0.06
N ASP A 40 9.07 -17.17 -0.52
CA ASP A 40 10.13 -17.91 0.20
C ASP A 40 11.19 -17.03 0.89
N VAL A 41 11.02 -15.70 0.88
CA VAL A 41 12.00 -14.73 1.41
C VAL A 41 11.33 -13.74 2.38
N GLU A 42 12.11 -12.80 2.90
CA GLU A 42 11.58 -11.59 3.53
C GLU A 42 10.73 -10.80 2.51
N PRO A 43 9.64 -10.12 2.94
CA PRO A 43 8.88 -9.18 2.13
C PRO A 43 9.75 -8.42 1.11
N ASP A 44 9.41 -8.54 -0.17
CA ASP A 44 10.18 -7.88 -1.22
C ASP A 44 9.95 -6.37 -1.13
N HIS A 45 10.98 -5.61 -0.71
CA HIS A 45 10.89 -4.16 -0.59
C HIS A 45 10.54 -3.49 -1.93
N GLY A 46 10.93 -4.09 -3.05
CA GLY A 46 10.56 -3.61 -4.39
C GLY A 46 9.06 -3.74 -4.66
N GLU A 47 8.44 -4.84 -4.24
CA GLU A 47 6.99 -5.06 -4.31
C GLU A 47 6.23 -4.09 -3.40
N VAL A 48 6.70 -3.90 -2.17
CA VAL A 48 6.14 -2.88 -1.25
C VAL A 48 6.23 -1.49 -1.88
N GLY A 49 7.40 -1.12 -2.44
CA GLY A 49 7.59 0.17 -3.09
C GLY A 49 6.69 0.38 -4.32
N ARG A 50 6.41 -0.67 -5.11
CA ARG A 50 5.42 -0.61 -6.21
C ARG A 50 4.00 -0.39 -5.68
N ALA A 51 3.62 -1.04 -4.59
CA ALA A 51 2.32 -0.82 -3.96
C ALA A 51 2.19 0.61 -3.42
N VAL A 52 3.21 1.12 -2.72
CA VAL A 52 3.25 2.53 -2.25
C VAL A 52 3.14 3.50 -3.42
N THR A 53 3.90 3.27 -4.49
CA THR A 53 3.83 4.11 -5.72
C THR A 53 2.40 4.21 -6.22
N ALA A 54 1.65 3.10 -6.28
CA ALA A 54 0.26 3.11 -6.74
C ALA A 54 -0.62 4.05 -5.88
N PHE A 55 -0.47 4.03 -4.55
CA PHE A 55 -1.22 4.91 -3.65
C PHE A 55 -0.80 6.38 -3.78
N LEU A 56 0.49 6.65 -3.96
CA LEU A 56 0.98 8.01 -4.21
C LEU A 56 0.43 8.57 -5.52
N GLU A 57 0.44 7.78 -6.59
CA GLU A 57 -0.14 8.15 -7.89
C GLU A 57 -1.64 8.44 -7.78
N LEU A 58 -2.39 7.62 -7.05
CA LEU A 58 -3.81 7.87 -6.76
C LEU A 58 -4.00 9.21 -6.03
N SER A 59 -3.23 9.45 -4.98
CA SER A 59 -3.34 10.66 -4.15
C SER A 59 -2.94 11.97 -4.85
N GLN A 60 -2.29 11.88 -6.01
CA GLN A 60 -1.96 13.03 -6.85
C GLN A 60 -3.09 13.39 -7.83
N GLY A 61 -4.08 12.50 -8.02
CA GLY A 61 -5.27 12.79 -8.81
C GLY A 61 -6.25 13.69 -8.05
N ASP A 62 -6.99 14.53 -8.77
CA ASP A 62 -8.01 15.42 -8.17
C ASP A 62 -9.20 14.66 -7.54
N ASP A 63 -9.35 13.37 -7.86
CA ASP A 63 -10.50 12.54 -7.48
C ASP A 63 -10.26 11.71 -6.19
N TRP A 64 -9.05 11.74 -5.61
CA TRP A 64 -8.70 10.90 -4.44
C TRP A 64 -7.98 11.69 -3.34
N GLU A 65 -8.48 11.61 -2.11
CA GLU A 65 -7.84 12.23 -0.96
C GLU A 65 -6.81 11.28 -0.31
N PRO A 66 -5.65 11.79 0.15
CA PRO A 66 -4.70 11.01 0.94
C PRO A 66 -5.40 10.32 2.12
N THR A 67 -5.29 8.98 2.16
CA THR A 67 -5.95 8.12 3.14
C THR A 67 -4.93 7.09 3.63
N THR A 68 -4.95 6.79 4.93
CA THR A 68 -4.09 5.76 5.51
C THR A 68 -4.35 4.41 4.84
N VAL A 69 -3.27 3.67 4.57
CA VAL A 69 -3.31 2.32 4.01
C VAL A 69 -2.71 1.36 5.02
N ASP A 70 -3.46 0.29 5.32
CA ASP A 70 -3.00 -0.86 6.07
C ASP A 70 -2.97 -2.07 5.11
N ALA A 71 -1.79 -2.63 4.91
CA ALA A 71 -1.56 -3.66 3.91
C ALA A 71 -1.09 -4.98 4.53
N THR A 72 -1.62 -6.09 4.03
CA THR A 72 -1.23 -7.45 4.40
C THR A 72 -0.66 -8.17 3.20
N ILE A 73 0.54 -8.73 3.36
CA ILE A 73 1.22 -9.55 2.36
C ILE A 73 0.98 -11.02 2.67
N LEU A 74 0.49 -11.78 1.71
CA LEU A 74 0.31 -13.22 1.82
C LEU A 74 1.36 -13.99 1.03
N ARG A 75 1.90 -15.09 1.60
CA ARG A 75 2.68 -16.08 0.83
C ARG A 75 1.79 -17.02 0.03
N SER A 76 0.63 -17.33 0.61
CA SER A 76 -0.41 -18.19 0.06
C SER A 76 -1.73 -17.92 0.79
N GLU A 77 -2.84 -18.51 0.34
CA GLU A 77 -4.16 -18.33 0.94
C GLU A 77 -4.13 -18.55 2.47
N GLY A 78 -4.31 -17.47 3.23
CA GLY A 78 -4.33 -17.50 4.70
C GLY A 78 -2.97 -17.56 5.40
N ASP A 79 -1.84 -17.52 4.67
CA ASP A 79 -0.49 -17.45 5.25
C ASP A 79 0.08 -16.04 5.12
N VAL A 80 0.04 -15.28 6.21
CA VAL A 80 0.55 -13.90 6.27
C VAL A 80 2.09 -13.92 6.34
N GLN A 81 2.71 -13.17 5.44
CA GLN A 81 4.15 -12.94 5.41
C GLN A 81 4.54 -11.74 6.27
N ALA A 82 3.83 -10.62 6.12
CA ALA A 82 4.03 -9.38 6.87
C ALA A 82 2.83 -8.44 6.69
N THR A 83 2.77 -7.41 7.53
CA THR A 83 1.91 -6.24 7.35
C THR A 83 2.77 -4.98 7.27
N TRP A 84 2.25 -3.93 6.63
CA TRP A 84 2.86 -2.59 6.60
C TRP A 84 1.79 -1.52 6.52
N ARG A 85 2.19 -0.29 6.86
CA ARG A 85 1.32 0.88 6.85
C ARG A 85 1.91 2.01 6.00
N LEU A 86 1.03 2.74 5.32
CA LEU A 86 1.33 4.02 4.70
C LEU A 86 0.37 5.06 5.28
N ASP A 87 0.88 5.92 6.16
CA ASP A 87 0.05 6.87 6.89
C ASP A 87 -0.42 8.06 6.03
N GLU A 88 -1.64 8.55 6.25
CA GLU A 88 -2.18 9.72 5.54
C GLU A 88 -1.26 10.94 5.66
N ASP A 89 -0.61 11.15 6.81
CA ASP A 89 0.24 12.30 7.04
C ASP A 89 1.57 12.18 6.27
N TRP A 90 2.05 10.95 6.04
CA TRP A 90 3.24 10.71 5.23
C TRP A 90 2.96 10.99 3.75
N ILE A 91 1.81 10.52 3.25
CA ILE A 91 1.35 10.82 1.88
C ILE A 91 1.23 12.34 1.70
N ARG A 92 0.59 13.02 2.66
CA ARG A 92 0.42 14.49 2.61
C ARG A 92 1.75 15.23 2.67
N ALA A 93 2.70 14.77 3.47
CA ALA A 93 4.04 15.38 3.54
C ALA A 93 4.81 15.16 2.23
N TYR A 94 4.73 13.95 1.67
CA TYR A 94 5.36 13.62 0.38
C TYR A 94 4.80 14.48 -0.76
N ASN A 95 3.47 14.57 -0.87
CA ASN A 95 2.80 15.39 -1.90
C ASN A 95 3.09 16.90 -1.75
N ARG A 96 3.46 17.36 -0.55
CA ARG A 96 3.89 18.74 -0.27
C ARG A 96 5.40 18.95 -0.41
N TYR A 97 6.15 17.92 -0.81
CA TYR A 97 7.61 17.92 -0.88
C TYR A 97 8.28 18.22 0.47
N GLU A 98 7.59 17.92 1.58
CA GLU A 98 8.10 18.00 2.96
C GLU A 98 8.75 16.67 3.40
N LEU A 99 8.53 15.62 2.60
CA LEU A 99 9.09 14.29 2.76
C LEU A 99 9.59 13.80 1.41
N ASP A 100 10.81 13.29 1.34
CA ASP A 100 11.34 12.70 0.11
C ASP A 100 11.12 11.19 0.04
N ASP A 101 11.49 10.61 -1.11
CA ASP A 101 11.28 9.19 -1.44
C ASP A 101 12.05 8.26 -0.50
N GLU A 102 13.27 8.64 -0.08
CA GLU A 102 14.11 7.85 0.81
C GLU A 102 13.48 7.81 2.21
N ASP A 103 13.12 8.98 2.76
CA ASP A 103 12.48 9.08 4.07
C ASP A 103 11.10 8.39 4.11
N LEU A 104 10.31 8.48 3.03
CA LEU A 104 9.02 7.79 2.95
C LEU A 104 9.20 6.28 2.91
N SER A 105 10.13 5.80 2.08
CA SER A 105 10.45 4.39 1.97
C SER A 105 10.92 3.83 3.31
N GLU A 106 11.80 4.55 4.02
CA GLU A 106 12.27 4.14 5.35
C GLU A 106 11.10 3.96 6.33
N ARG A 107 10.15 4.91 6.38
CA ARG A 107 8.98 4.81 7.28
C ARG A 107 8.07 3.63 6.95
N VAL A 108 7.81 3.37 5.67
CA VAL A 108 7.00 2.21 5.27
C VAL A 108 7.71 0.92 5.62
N LEU A 109 9.02 0.84 5.36
CA LEU A 109 9.82 -0.35 5.68
C LEU A 109 10.00 -0.56 7.18
N ASP A 110 10.07 0.50 7.98
CA ASP A 110 10.11 0.41 9.45
C ASP A 110 8.77 -0.10 10.02
N SER A 111 7.66 0.23 9.35
CA SER A 111 6.34 -0.32 9.69
C SER A 111 6.17 -1.80 9.34
N LEU A 112 7.02 -2.34 8.44
CA LEU A 112 7.07 -3.79 8.25
C LEU A 112 7.52 -4.39 9.58
N TYR A 113 6.80 -5.41 10.05
CA TYR A 113 7.12 -6.15 11.28
C TYR A 113 6.83 -5.46 12.62
N GLU A 114 6.24 -4.25 12.65
CA GLU A 114 5.75 -3.68 13.92
C GLU A 114 4.57 -4.49 14.52
N GLU A 115 3.93 -5.36 13.74
CA GLU A 115 2.99 -6.39 14.23
C GLU A 115 3.70 -7.74 14.44
N GLY A 116 4.73 -7.76 15.30
CA GLY A 116 5.54 -8.94 15.58
C GLY A 116 6.13 -9.04 16.98
N ASP A 117 5.78 -8.14 17.91
CA ASP A 117 6.14 -8.26 19.33
C ASP A 117 4.86 -8.39 20.18
N ALA A 118 4.35 -9.63 20.28
CA ALA A 118 3.43 -10.07 21.34
C ALA A 118 3.43 -11.61 21.50
#